data_AF-A0A2G9NB88-F1
#
_entry.id   AF-A0A2G9NB88-F1
#
_cell.length_a   1.000
_cell.length_b   1.000
_cell.length_c   1.000
_cell.angle_alpha   90.00
_cell.angle_beta   90.00
_cell.angle_gamma   90.00
#
_symmetry.space_group_name_H-M   'P 1'
#
loop_
_entity.id
_entity.type
_entity.pdbx_description
1 polymer ?
#
loop_
_entity_poly.entity_id
_entity_poly.type
_entity_poly.pdbx_seq_one_letter_code
_entity_poly.pdbx_strand_id
1 'polypeptide(L)'
;MKWRLQEGRGEAVYQIGVEDNGLLVGLSEEEMKASLHTLHRMAEKVGADITVLREREVDYDSDSPRKITEVLIRKVPDNQQFLDLRVAVLGNVDSGKSTLLGVLTQGELDNGRGRARLNLFRHLHEIQSGRTSSISFEILGFNSKGEVRQ
;
A
#
# COMPACT_ATOMS: atom_id res chain seq x y z
N MET A 1 5.96 12.14 17.48
CA MET A 1 6.29 11.36 16.26
C MET A 1 7.41 10.35 16.49
N LYS A 2 8.63 10.76 16.86
CA LYS A 2 9.79 9.85 17.05
C LYS A 2 9.49 8.62 17.92
N TRP A 3 8.82 8.80 19.05
CA TRP A 3 8.42 7.70 19.94
C TRP A 3 7.44 6.72 19.29
N ARG A 4 6.38 7.23 18.62
CA ARG A 4 5.39 6.40 17.92
C ARG A 4 6.01 5.55 16.82
N LEU A 5 6.95 6.12 16.06
CA LEU A 5 7.70 5.37 15.05
C LEU A 5 8.58 4.29 15.69
N GLN A 6 9.18 4.52 16.85
CA GLN A 6 9.99 3.50 17.52
C GLN A 6 9.15 2.32 18.02
N GLU A 7 7.98 2.57 18.62
CA GLU A 7 7.06 1.50 19.03
C GLU A 7 6.55 0.70 17.83
N GLY A 8 6.17 1.39 16.75
CA GLY A 8 5.64 0.76 15.54
C GLY A 8 6.70 0.24 14.58
N ARG A 9 7.94 -0.02 15.03
CA ARG A 9 9.05 -0.55 14.21
C ARG A 9 9.34 0.25 12.94
N GLY A 10 9.21 1.57 13.01
CA GLY A 10 9.41 2.49 11.90
C GLY A 10 8.12 2.93 11.22
N GLU A 11 6.95 2.46 11.64
CA GLU A 11 5.66 2.84 11.06
C GLU A 11 4.71 3.43 12.12
N ALA A 12 3.87 4.38 11.73
CA ALA A 12 2.81 4.89 12.57
C ALA A 12 1.66 5.42 11.70
N VAL A 13 0.42 5.15 12.12
CA VAL A 13 -0.78 5.71 11.49
C VAL A 13 -1.30 6.86 12.35
N TYR A 14 -1.55 7.99 11.70
CA TYR A 14 -2.11 9.20 12.31
C TYR A 14 -3.47 9.50 11.69
N GLN A 15 -4.43 9.89 12.51
CA GLN A 15 -5.71 10.40 12.05
C GLN A 15 -5.77 11.90 12.31
N ILE A 16 -6.09 12.67 11.28
CA ILE A 16 -6.21 14.13 11.33
C ILE A 16 -7.70 14.48 11.24
N GLY A 17 -8.17 15.41 12.07
CA GLY A 17 -9.58 15.77 12.19
C GLY A 17 -10.35 14.90 13.20
N VAL A 18 -9.64 14.29 14.15
CA VAL A 18 -10.21 13.54 15.27
C VAL A 18 -9.80 14.23 16.57
N GLU A 19 -10.76 14.44 17.47
CA GLU A 19 -10.48 14.99 18.79
C GLU A 19 -9.88 13.94 19.74
N ASP A 20 -9.28 14.39 20.85
CA ASP A 20 -8.64 13.52 21.85
C ASP A 20 -9.61 12.52 22.50
N ASN A 21 -10.91 12.81 22.47
CA ASN A 21 -12.00 11.94 22.93
C ASN A 21 -12.43 10.89 21.88
N GLY A 22 -11.84 10.90 20.68
CA GLY A 22 -12.16 10.02 19.56
C GLY A 22 -13.32 10.50 18.68
N LEU A 23 -13.87 11.70 18.92
CA LEU A 23 -14.92 12.27 18.10
C LEU A 23 -14.39 12.69 16.73
N LEU A 24 -15.11 12.24 15.70
CA LEU A 24 -14.84 12.52 14.29
C LEU A 24 -15.45 13.88 13.93
N VAL A 25 -14.74 14.97 14.22
CA VAL A 25 -15.22 16.34 13.96
C VAL A 25 -14.86 16.81 12.54
N GLY A 26 -13.74 16.31 12.01
CA GLY A 26 -13.21 16.69 10.70
C GLY A 26 -12.63 18.11 10.66
N LEU A 27 -11.85 18.39 9.62
CA LEU A 27 -11.29 19.72 9.33
C LEU A 27 -11.79 20.24 7.98
N SER A 28 -11.82 21.56 7.82
CA SER A 28 -11.96 22.17 6.50
C SER A 28 -10.76 21.85 5.60
N GLU A 29 -10.90 22.09 4.30
CA GLU A 29 -9.82 21.83 3.33
C GLU A 29 -8.55 22.65 3.64
N GLU A 30 -8.70 23.91 4.04
CA GLU A 30 -7.58 24.79 4.39
C GLU A 30 -6.84 24.32 5.65
N GLU A 31 -7.59 23.97 6.70
CA GLU A 31 -7.04 23.44 7.95
C GLU A 31 -6.37 22.08 7.74
N MET A 32 -6.97 21.22 6.91
CA MET A 32 -6.39 19.92 6.55
C MET A 32 -5.05 20.10 5.84
N LYS A 33 -4.99 21.02 4.87
CA LYS A 33 -3.75 21.33 4.14
C LYS A 33 -2.66 21.86 5.08
N ALA A 34 -3.00 22.76 6.00
CA ALA A 34 -2.06 23.28 6.99
C ALA A 34 -1.57 22.18 7.95
N SER A 35 -2.46 21.28 8.37
CA SER A 35 -2.16 20.14 9.25
C SER A 35 -1.23 19.15 8.57
N LEU A 36 -1.52 18.77 7.32
CA LEU A 36 -0.67 17.89 6.52
C LEU A 36 0.71 18.51 6.26
N HIS A 37 0.77 19.82 5.97
CA HIS A 37 2.05 20.52 5.80
C HIS A 37 2.89 20.49 7.08
N THR A 38 2.27 20.70 8.24
CA THR A 38 2.93 20.61 9.54
C THR A 38 3.43 19.19 9.79
N LEU A 39 2.61 18.18 9.50
CA LEU A 39 2.98 16.77 9.66
C LEU A 39 4.16 16.40 8.75
N HIS A 40 4.16 16.86 7.50
CA HIS A 40 5.25 16.66 6.55
C HIS A 40 6.57 17.21 7.08
N ARG A 41 6.58 18.45 7.57
CA ARG A 41 7.78 19.06 8.17
C ARG A 41 8.28 18.30 9.40
N MET A 42 7.37 17.71 10.18
CA MET A 42 7.75 16.87 11.33
C MET A 42 8.36 15.55 10.88
N ALA A 43 7.79 14.93 9.84
CA ALA A 43 8.26 13.66 9.27
C ALA A 43 9.66 13.81 8.64
N GLU A 44 9.90 14.87 7.86
CA GLU A 44 11.21 15.17 7.28
C GLU A 44 12.31 15.28 8.35
N LYS A 45 12.02 15.94 9.47
CA LYS A 45 12.98 16.09 10.59
C LYS A 45 13.37 14.77 11.24
N VAL A 46 12.56 13.72 11.10
CA VAL A 46 12.85 12.38 11.63
C VAL A 46 13.25 11.38 10.53
N GLY A 47 13.44 11.84 9.29
CA GLY A 47 13.78 10.98 8.15
C GLY A 47 12.66 10.02 7.78
N ALA A 48 11.40 10.47 7.82
CA ALA A 48 10.23 9.67 7.48
C ALA A 48 9.45 10.27 6.31
N ASP A 49 8.87 9.39 5.50
CA ASP A 49 7.90 9.74 4.46
C ASP A 49 6.47 9.69 5.02
N ILE A 50 5.58 10.46 4.39
CA ILE A 50 4.15 10.43 4.67
C ILE A 50 3.37 9.97 3.44
N THR A 51 2.35 9.14 3.65
CA THR A 51 1.40 8.70 2.61
C THR A 51 -0.02 8.84 3.15
N VAL A 52 -0.90 9.50 2.42
CA VAL A 52 -2.33 9.53 2.73
C VAL A 52 -2.93 8.18 2.37
N LEU A 53 -3.44 7.45 3.36
CA LEU A 53 -4.07 6.14 3.15
C LEU A 53 -5.53 6.30 2.75
N ARG A 54 -6.23 7.24 3.39
CA ARG A 54 -7.67 7.41 3.24
C ARG A 54 -8.10 8.83 3.60
N GLU A 55 -9.06 9.34 2.85
CA GLU A 55 -9.85 10.52 3.23
C GLU A 55 -11.31 10.12 3.40
N ARG A 56 -11.97 10.72 4.39
CA ARG A 56 -13.39 10.53 4.66
C ARG A 56 -14.05 11.87 4.95
N GLU A 57 -15.14 12.15 4.26
CA GLU A 57 -16.00 13.29 4.57
C GLU A 57 -16.91 12.98 5.77
N VAL A 58 -17.13 13.99 6.59
CA VAL A 58 -17.97 13.93 7.78
C VAL A 58 -19.02 15.02 7.68
N ASP A 59 -20.28 14.59 7.64
CA ASP A 59 -21.44 15.47 7.71
C ASP A 59 -21.74 15.75 9.19
N TYR A 60 -21.00 16.68 9.77
CA TYR A 60 -21.46 17.39 10.96
C TYR A 60 -22.28 18.59 10.48
N ASP A 61 -23.35 18.92 11.22
CA ASP A 61 -24.40 19.93 10.97
C ASP A 61 -23.85 21.37 10.73
N SER A 62 -23.03 21.50 9.70
CA SER A 62 -22.16 22.63 9.40
C SER A 62 -22.20 22.89 7.90
N ASP A 63 -22.18 24.18 7.53
CA ASP A 63 -22.38 24.67 6.16
C ASP A 63 -21.27 24.25 5.16
N SER A 64 -20.22 23.56 5.61
CA SER A 64 -19.05 23.24 4.80
C SER A 64 -18.60 21.79 4.99
N PRO A 65 -18.21 21.07 3.92
CA PRO A 65 -17.75 19.70 4.01
C PRO A 65 -16.46 19.62 4.83
N ARG A 66 -16.46 18.74 5.84
CA ARG A 66 -15.29 18.47 6.69
C ARG A 66 -14.71 17.11 6.38
N LYS A 67 -13.39 17.00 6.45
CA LYS A 67 -12.65 15.79 6.11
C LYS A 67 -11.83 15.28 7.28
N ILE A 68 -11.71 13.97 7.34
CA ILE A 68 -10.80 13.24 8.19
C ILE A 68 -9.84 12.48 7.29
N THR A 69 -8.55 12.58 7.61
CA THR A 69 -7.50 11.97 6.80
C THR A 69 -6.68 11.02 7.65
N GLU A 70 -6.54 9.80 7.18
CA GLU A 70 -5.66 8.78 7.74
C GLU A 70 -4.33 8.81 7.00
N VAL A 71 -3.25 9.07 7.72
CA VAL A 71 -1.90 9.26 7.18
C VAL A 71 -0.97 8.22 7.77
N LEU A 72 -0.32 7.45 6.89
CA LEU A 72 0.79 6.59 7.25
C LEU A 72 2.08 7.40 7.28
N ILE A 73 2.83 7.29 8.37
CA ILE A 73 4.18 7.79 8.50
C ILE A 73 5.12 6.59 8.56
N ARG A 74 6.08 6.55 7.64
CA ARG A 74 7.05 5.45 7.53
C ARG A 74 8.46 6.02 7.55
N LYS A 75 9.26 5.58 8.52
CA LYS A 75 10.68 5.92 8.59
C LYS A 75 11.39 5.35 7.37
N VAL A 76 12.15 6.20 6.68
CA VAL A 76 13.03 5.76 5.60
C VAL A 76 14.25 5.10 6.26
N PRO A 77 14.58 3.84 5.90
CA PRO A 77 15.74 3.16 6.47
C PRO A 77 17.03 3.95 6.21
N ASP A 78 17.79 4.24 7.26
CA ASP A 78 19.07 4.97 7.17
C ASP A 78 20.16 4.13 6.44
N ASN A 79 19.97 2.81 6.41
CA ASN A 79 20.83 1.84 5.74
C ASN A 79 20.06 1.15 4.61
N GLN A 80 20.78 0.54 3.66
CA GLN A 80 20.26 -0.21 2.50
C GLN A 80 19.53 -1.52 2.87
N GLN A 81 18.87 -1.57 4.03
CA GLN A 81 18.02 -2.66 4.48
C GLN A 81 16.65 -2.50 3.82
N PHE A 82 16.41 -3.30 2.79
CA PHE A 82 15.07 -3.47 2.23
C PHE A 82 14.29 -4.47 3.08
N LEU A 83 12.99 -4.26 3.21
CA LEU A 83 12.08 -5.25 3.81
C LEU A 83 11.79 -6.33 2.76
N ASP A 84 12.34 -7.54 2.95
CA ASP A 84 12.00 -8.71 2.12
C ASP A 84 10.79 -9.43 2.73
N LEU A 85 9.69 -9.50 1.99
CA LEU A 85 8.47 -10.17 2.41
C LEU A 85 8.14 -11.27 1.39
N ARG A 86 8.17 -12.52 1.85
CA ARG A 86 7.91 -13.69 0.99
C ARG A 86 6.49 -14.17 1.16
N VAL A 87 5.71 -14.06 0.08
CA VAL A 87 4.31 -14.50 0.03
C VAL A 87 4.20 -15.74 -0.86
N ALA A 88 3.61 -16.81 -0.33
CA ALA A 88 3.30 -18.01 -1.10
C ALA A 88 1.81 -18.07 -1.43
N VAL A 89 1.48 -18.34 -2.69
CA VAL A 89 0.08 -18.50 -3.16
C VAL A 89 -0.25 -19.98 -3.32
N LEU A 90 -1.21 -20.47 -2.55
CA LEU A 90 -1.64 -21.88 -2.51
C LEU A 90 -3.14 -21.98 -2.82
N GLY A 91 -3.59 -23.16 -3.26
CA GLY A 91 -5.00 -23.39 -3.62
C GLY A 91 -5.19 -24.50 -4.64
N ASN A 92 -6.44 -24.83 -4.95
CA ASN A 92 -6.79 -25.91 -5.87
C ASN A 92 -6.39 -25.62 -7.34
N VAL A 93 -6.36 -26.65 -8.18
CA VAL A 93 -6.18 -26.51 -9.63
C VAL A 93 -7.26 -25.58 -10.19
N ASP A 94 -6.89 -24.75 -11.17
CA ASP A 94 -7.76 -23.78 -11.85
C ASP A 94 -8.35 -22.65 -10.97
N SER A 95 -7.88 -22.48 -9.73
CA SER A 95 -8.31 -21.38 -8.85
C SER A 95 -7.71 -20.00 -9.20
N GLY A 96 -7.09 -19.85 -10.37
CA GLY A 96 -6.55 -18.59 -10.85
C GLY A 96 -5.26 -18.10 -10.20
N LYS A 97 -4.53 -18.94 -9.43
CA LYS A 97 -3.31 -18.53 -8.71
C LYS A 97 -2.26 -17.87 -9.61
N SER A 98 -1.91 -18.56 -10.69
CA SER A 98 -0.93 -18.07 -11.65
C SER A 98 -1.46 -16.87 -12.43
N THR A 99 -2.77 -16.80 -12.66
CA THR A 99 -3.38 -15.63 -13.30
C THR A 99 -3.26 -14.40 -12.40
N LEU A 100 -3.62 -14.51 -11.11
CA LEU A 100 -3.49 -13.43 -10.14
C LEU A 100 -2.04 -12.96 -10.01
N LEU A 101 -1.11 -13.92 -9.88
CA LEU A 101 0.31 -13.64 -9.73
C LEU A 101 0.88 -12.95 -10.99
N GLY A 102 0.43 -13.35 -12.19
CA GLY A 102 0.79 -12.70 -13.44
C GLY A 102 0.24 -11.28 -13.56
N VAL A 103 -1.01 -11.05 -13.15
CA VAL A 103 -1.63 -9.71 -13.15
C VAL A 103 -0.90 -8.77 -12.19
N LEU A 104 -0.62 -9.22 -10.96
CA LEU A 104 0.02 -8.39 -9.93
C LEU A 104 1.48 -8.02 -10.27
N THR A 105 2.18 -8.89 -11.00
CA THR A 105 3.62 -8.70 -11.29
C THR A 105 3.83 -7.95 -12.59
N GLN A 106 2.97 -8.14 -13.59
CA GLN A 106 3.10 -7.53 -14.92
C GLN A 106 2.25 -6.24 -15.06
N GLY A 107 1.28 -6.02 -14.17
CA GLY A 107 0.38 -4.86 -14.23
C GLY A 107 -0.65 -4.91 -15.36
N GLU A 108 -0.71 -5.99 -16.14
CA GLU A 108 -1.70 -6.19 -17.19
C GLU A 108 -2.87 -7.04 -16.70
N LEU A 109 -4.09 -6.60 -17.00
CA LEU A 109 -5.28 -7.39 -16.73
C LEU A 109 -5.33 -8.64 -17.61
N ASP A 110 -5.80 -9.74 -17.01
CA ASP A 110 -6.04 -10.97 -17.74
C ASP A 110 -7.24 -10.82 -18.69
N ASN A 111 -7.19 -11.48 -19.83
CA ASN A 111 -8.27 -11.46 -20.83
C ASN A 111 -9.34 -12.54 -20.58
N GLY A 112 -9.37 -13.14 -19.38
CA GLY A 112 -10.25 -14.25 -19.02
C GLY A 112 -9.85 -15.60 -19.65
N ARG A 113 -8.76 -15.65 -20.43
CA ARG A 113 -8.22 -16.89 -21.02
C ARG A 113 -6.87 -17.27 -20.43
N GLY A 114 -6.43 -16.61 -19.34
CA GLY A 114 -5.14 -16.88 -18.72
C GLY A 114 -3.96 -16.39 -19.55
N ARG A 115 -4.10 -15.26 -20.25
CA ARG A 115 -2.98 -14.56 -20.88
C ARG A 115 -1.95 -14.12 -19.84
N ALA A 116 -2.40 -13.59 -18.70
CA ALA A 116 -1.52 -13.06 -17.67
C ALA A 116 -0.56 -14.12 -17.08
N ARG A 117 -1.00 -15.39 -16.99
CA ARG A 117 -0.17 -16.49 -16.47
C ARG A 117 0.85 -17.04 -17.46
N LEU A 118 0.74 -16.72 -18.76
CA LEU A 118 1.70 -17.20 -19.77
C LEU A 118 3.12 -16.72 -19.45
N ASN A 119 3.24 -15.51 -18.89
CA ASN A 119 4.51 -14.93 -18.45
C ASN A 119 5.17 -15.70 -17.29
N LEU A 120 4.40 -16.55 -16.59
CA LEU A 120 4.91 -17.38 -15.48
C LEU A 120 5.28 -18.80 -15.90
N PHE A 121 4.86 -19.24 -17.09
CA PHE A 121 5.17 -20.59 -17.57
C PHE A 121 6.62 -20.68 -18.01
N ARG A 122 7.32 -21.68 -17.52
CA ARG A 122 8.75 -21.91 -17.79
C ARG A 122 9.00 -23.08 -18.73
N HIS A 123 8.03 -23.96 -18.87
CA HIS A 123 8.18 -25.18 -19.66
C HIS A 123 7.14 -25.29 -20.77
N LEU A 124 7.52 -25.96 -21.87
CA LEU A 124 6.65 -26.13 -23.04
C LEU A 124 5.33 -26.83 -22.68
N HIS A 125 5.38 -27.85 -21.82
CA HIS A 125 4.18 -28.58 -21.41
C HIS A 125 3.23 -27.74 -20.56
N GLU A 126 3.71 -26.68 -19.89
CA GLU A 126 2.86 -25.73 -19.16
C GLU A 126 2.09 -24.84 -20.14
N ILE A 127 2.77 -24.37 -21.20
CA ILE A 127 2.16 -23.57 -22.28
C ILE A 127 1.10 -24.40 -23.02
N GLN A 128 1.42 -25.66 -23.35
CA GLN A 128 0.52 -26.54 -24.08
C GLN A 128 -0.70 -26.96 -23.25
N SER A 129 -0.50 -27.30 -21.98
CA SER A 129 -1.60 -27.73 -21.10
C SER A 129 -2.38 -26.57 -20.47
N GLY A 130 -1.80 -25.36 -20.46
CA GLY A 130 -2.31 -24.23 -19.71
C GLY A 130 -2.24 -24.42 -18.19
N ARG A 131 -1.42 -25.35 -17.69
CA ARG A 131 -1.30 -25.67 -16.26
C ARG A 131 0.11 -25.39 -15.76
N THR A 132 0.22 -24.82 -14.56
CA THR A 132 1.49 -24.71 -13.85
C THR A 132 1.89 -26.07 -13.29
N SER A 133 3.14 -26.45 -13.55
CA SER A 133 3.79 -27.67 -13.07
C SER A 133 5.05 -27.38 -12.25
N SER A 134 5.54 -26.14 -12.31
CA SER A 134 6.73 -25.64 -11.63
C SER A 134 6.38 -24.51 -10.65
N ILE A 135 7.26 -24.29 -9.67
CA ILE A 135 7.17 -23.18 -8.74
C ILE A 135 7.80 -21.95 -9.42
N SER A 136 7.01 -20.87 -9.59
CA SER A 136 7.57 -19.58 -10.02
C SER A 136 7.80 -18.66 -8.81
N PHE A 137 8.84 -17.84 -8.92
CA PHE A 137 9.16 -16.76 -8.01
C PHE A 137 9.09 -15.48 -8.80
N GLU A 138 8.28 -14.53 -8.33
CA GLU A 138 8.22 -13.18 -8.90
C GLU A 138 8.56 -12.17 -7.81
N ILE A 139 9.19 -11.08 -8.20
CA ILE A 139 9.64 -10.03 -7.29
C ILE A 139 8.83 -8.77 -7.60
N LEU A 140 8.20 -8.19 -6.58
CA LEU A 140 7.49 -6.93 -6.68
C LEU A 140 8.18 -5.90 -5.76
N GLY A 141 8.75 -4.86 -6.36
CA GLY A 141 9.47 -3.82 -5.65
C GLY A 141 8.56 -2.64 -5.32
N PHE A 142 8.52 -2.25 -4.04
CA PHE A 142 7.81 -1.05 -3.59
C PHE A 142 8.79 0.02 -3.10
N ASN A 143 8.50 1.29 -3.39
CA ASN A 143 9.22 2.40 -2.78
C ASN A 143 8.67 2.72 -1.37
N SER A 144 9.29 3.67 -0.66
CA SER A 144 8.86 4.11 0.67
C SER A 144 7.41 4.63 0.71
N LYS A 145 6.93 5.19 -0.42
CA LYS A 145 5.57 5.70 -0.60
C LYS A 145 4.54 4.63 -0.93
N GLY A 146 4.97 3.40 -1.20
CA GLY A 146 4.10 2.26 -1.56
C GLY A 146 3.81 2.13 -3.05
N GLU A 147 4.50 2.89 -3.90
CA GLU A 147 4.37 2.78 -5.36
C GLU A 147 5.21 1.60 -5.88
N VAL A 148 4.68 0.89 -6.88
CA VAL A 148 5.38 -0.21 -7.54
C VAL A 148 6.44 0.34 -8.48
N ARG A 149 7.69 -0.10 -8.32
CA ARG A 149 8.72 0.08 -9.33
C ARG A 149 8.61 -1.07 -10.33
N GLN A 150 8.06 -0.78 -11.52
CA GLN A 150 8.15 -1.66 -12.68
C GLN A 150 9.55 -1.59 -13.31
#